data_AF-A0A6P6B6C0-F1
#
_entry.id   AF-A0A6P6B6C0-F1
#
_cell.length_a   1.000
_cell.length_b   1.000
_cell.length_c   1.000
_cell.angle_alpha   90.00
_cell.angle_beta   90.00
_cell.angle_gamma   90.00
#
_symmetry.space_group_name_H-M   'P 1'
#
loop_
_entity.id
_entity.type
_entity.pdbx_description
1 polymer ?
#
loop_
_entity_poly.entity_id
_entity_poly.type
_entity_poly.pdbx_seq_one_letter_code
_entity_poly.pdbx_strand_id
1 'polypeptide(L)'
;MDHSARTMLGDKASKSHLTVNTNGGEKPHVWSSSEGGCQIDIGKQIFCNRSLNMKNIIAVGFDMDYTLAQYKPETFESLAYEGTIRKLVYNLGYPQELLEWTFDWKYMVRGLVLDKKRGNILKMDRHKYVKVAYHGFKELSKEDKVGTYGNTLIQDSFDEPDYALIDTLFSLAEAYLFAQLVDFRDNNPGKVPQGTDYSRMYKDVRAAVDLCHRDGTLKQMVAKNPKRYINEDTSIVPMLKMLRASGRSTFLVTNSLWDYTNIVMNFLCASRTSDGGITCNFDWLQYFDVVITGSAKPGFFHEGKHANIFEVETESGMLLNTDNGTPMPQVGNTSPKVLLKGLNKSCRVFQGGSVGHLHKLLSIESSSQVLYVGDHIYGDILRSKKVLGWRTMLVVPELEREVELLWELRDMRKQLRLLRNERDLVEDQIHHLKWALKK
;
A
#
# COMPACT_ATOMS: atom_id res chain seq x y z
N MET A 1 -50.22 29.38 -25.16
CA MET A 1 -50.79 28.52 -26.21
C MET A 1 -49.64 27.59 -26.63
N ASP A 2 -49.41 26.52 -25.88
CA ASP A 2 -49.97 25.17 -26.11
C ASP A 2 -49.69 24.68 -27.54
N HIS A 3 -49.10 23.52 -27.82
CA HIS A 3 -49.03 22.27 -27.06
C HIS A 3 -47.73 21.50 -27.34
N SER A 4 -47.41 20.65 -26.36
CA SER A 4 -46.38 19.62 -26.33
C SER A 4 -46.70 18.41 -27.22
N ALA A 5 -45.64 17.72 -27.69
CA ALA A 5 -45.72 16.32 -28.12
C ALA A 5 -44.70 15.50 -27.30
N ARG A 6 -45.22 14.83 -26.26
CA ARG A 6 -44.52 13.79 -25.49
C ARG A 6 -44.68 12.46 -26.22
N THR A 7 -43.57 11.84 -26.59
CA THR A 7 -43.55 10.45 -27.07
C THR A 7 -43.56 9.51 -25.87
N MET A 8 -44.69 8.83 -25.67
CA MET A 8 -44.88 7.73 -24.73
C MET A 8 -44.26 6.45 -25.32
N LEU A 9 -43.21 5.92 -24.69
CA LEU A 9 -42.75 4.54 -24.90
C LEU A 9 -43.15 3.74 -23.65
N GLY A 10 -44.12 2.85 -23.84
CA GLY A 10 -44.74 2.08 -22.78
C GLY A 10 -43.85 0.97 -22.22
N ASP A 11 -43.82 0.89 -20.90
CA ASP A 11 -43.30 -0.24 -20.14
C ASP A 11 -44.16 -1.49 -20.38
N LYS A 12 -43.61 -2.47 -21.10
CA LYS A 12 -44.09 -3.85 -21.05
C LYS A 12 -43.37 -4.59 -19.92
N ALA A 13 -43.90 -4.45 -18.72
CA ALA A 13 -43.59 -5.32 -17.59
C ALA A 13 -43.97 -6.77 -17.95
N SER A 14 -42.95 -7.58 -18.23
CA SER A 14 -43.10 -9.01 -18.45
C SER A 14 -43.24 -9.71 -17.10
N LYS A 15 -44.46 -10.01 -16.69
CA LYS A 15 -44.74 -10.86 -15.51
C LYS A 15 -44.28 -12.29 -15.82
N SER A 16 -43.09 -12.67 -15.37
CA SER A 16 -42.69 -14.08 -15.29
C SER A 16 -43.17 -14.67 -13.97
N HIS A 17 -44.08 -15.63 -14.06
CA HIS A 17 -44.60 -16.40 -12.93
C HIS A 17 -43.48 -17.10 -12.15
N LEU A 18 -43.42 -16.84 -10.85
CA LEU A 18 -42.65 -17.62 -9.88
C LEU A 18 -43.40 -18.92 -9.58
N THR A 19 -43.03 -20.01 -10.26
CA THR A 19 -43.27 -21.36 -9.75
C THR A 19 -42.26 -21.65 -8.64
N VAL A 20 -42.76 -21.76 -7.42
CA VAL A 20 -41.99 -22.21 -6.24
C VAL A 20 -41.61 -23.66 -6.45
N ASN A 21 -40.32 -23.92 -6.68
CA ASN A 21 -39.74 -25.26 -6.59
C ASN A 21 -39.06 -25.37 -5.23
N THR A 22 -39.71 -26.08 -4.32
CA THR A 22 -39.13 -26.58 -3.06
C THR A 22 -38.14 -27.69 -3.37
N ASN A 23 -36.85 -27.38 -3.39
CA ASN A 23 -35.77 -28.35 -3.15
C ASN A 23 -34.52 -27.60 -2.66
N GLY A 24 -34.00 -28.02 -1.51
CA GLY A 24 -32.89 -27.38 -0.78
C GLY A 24 -31.53 -27.57 -1.44
N GLY A 25 -31.28 -26.82 -2.51
CA GLY A 25 -29.95 -26.59 -3.06
C GLY A 25 -29.59 -25.12 -2.93
N GLU A 26 -28.38 -24.82 -2.43
CA GLU A 26 -27.83 -23.47 -2.38
C GLU A 26 -27.96 -22.80 -3.76
N LYS A 27 -28.73 -21.71 -3.82
CA LYS A 27 -28.87 -20.93 -5.06
C LYS A 27 -27.51 -20.33 -5.42
N PRO A 28 -27.12 -20.29 -6.71
CA PRO A 28 -25.95 -19.54 -7.13
C PRO A 28 -26.18 -18.07 -6.75
N HIS A 29 -25.35 -17.55 -5.84
CA HIS A 29 -25.39 -16.14 -5.51
C HIS A 29 -24.97 -15.33 -6.74
N VAL A 30 -25.94 -14.73 -7.40
CA VAL A 30 -25.71 -13.70 -8.41
C VAL A 30 -25.36 -12.42 -7.66
N TRP A 31 -24.07 -12.13 -7.53
CA TRP A 31 -23.54 -10.99 -6.75
C TRP A 31 -23.58 -9.65 -7.50
N SER A 32 -24.01 -9.64 -8.75
CA SER A 32 -24.40 -8.41 -9.45
C SER A 32 -25.91 -8.25 -9.31
N SER A 33 -26.36 -7.22 -8.60
CA SER A 33 -27.78 -6.89 -8.60
C SER A 33 -28.20 -6.58 -10.04
N SER A 34 -29.20 -7.29 -10.55
CA SER A 34 -29.91 -6.91 -11.77
C SER A 34 -30.70 -5.60 -11.58
N GLU A 35 -30.94 -5.24 -10.32
CA GLU A 35 -31.46 -3.94 -9.90
C GLU A 35 -30.32 -2.94 -9.84
N GLY A 36 -30.39 -1.91 -10.68
CA GLY A 36 -29.40 -0.85 -10.71
C GLY A 36 -29.33 -0.08 -9.39
N GLY A 37 -28.10 0.28 -9.00
CA GLY A 37 -27.83 1.47 -8.19
C GLY A 37 -28.20 1.40 -6.72
N CYS A 38 -27.56 0.51 -5.93
CA CYS A 38 -27.35 0.87 -4.54
C CYS A 38 -26.44 2.11 -4.52
N GLN A 39 -26.87 3.20 -3.87
CA GLN A 39 -26.03 4.37 -3.71
C GLN A 39 -24.90 4.03 -2.74
N ILE A 40 -23.75 3.65 -3.29
CA ILE A 40 -22.54 3.38 -2.52
C ILE A 40 -21.98 4.72 -2.06
N ASP A 41 -21.81 4.86 -0.75
CA ASP A 41 -21.16 6.03 -0.17
C ASP A 41 -19.81 6.30 -0.86
N ILE A 42 -19.49 7.57 -1.10
CA ILE A 42 -18.33 7.93 -1.91
C ILE A 42 -17.01 7.40 -1.33
N GLY A 43 -16.89 7.26 -0.01
CA GLY A 43 -15.75 6.67 0.67
C GLY A 43 -15.61 5.16 0.44
N LYS A 44 -16.70 4.49 0.04
CA LYS A 44 -16.75 3.04 -0.23
C LYS A 44 -16.72 2.69 -1.72
N GLN A 45 -16.56 3.68 -2.60
CA GLN A 45 -16.52 3.46 -4.05
C GLN A 45 -15.14 2.99 -4.52
N ILE A 46 -15.13 2.21 -5.60
CA ILE A 46 -13.90 1.82 -6.30
C ILE A 46 -13.69 2.78 -7.48
N PHE A 47 -12.62 3.56 -7.44
CA PHE A 47 -12.26 4.48 -8.51
C PHE A 47 -11.49 3.76 -9.63
N CYS A 48 -12.01 3.82 -10.87
CA CYS A 48 -11.40 3.14 -12.01
C CYS A 48 -10.60 4.11 -12.90
N ASN A 49 -9.27 4.00 -12.86
CA ASN A 49 -8.40 4.71 -13.79
C ASN A 49 -8.37 4.11 -15.21
N ARG A 50 -8.60 2.79 -15.32
CA ARG A 50 -8.62 2.03 -16.59
C ARG A 50 -9.64 0.90 -16.49
N SER A 51 -10.34 0.61 -17.57
CA SER A 51 -11.35 -0.47 -17.63
C SER A 51 -10.76 -1.82 -17.25
N LEU A 52 -11.37 -2.51 -16.28
CA LEU A 52 -10.99 -3.85 -15.80
C LEU A 52 -12.19 -4.77 -15.95
N ASN A 53 -12.08 -5.79 -16.80
CA ASN A 53 -13.09 -6.84 -16.89
C ASN A 53 -12.75 -7.96 -15.90
N MET A 54 -13.46 -8.02 -14.78
CA MET A 54 -13.24 -9.04 -13.75
C MET A 54 -13.46 -10.46 -14.27
N LYS A 55 -14.26 -10.68 -15.33
CA LYS A 55 -14.43 -12.02 -15.92
C LYS A 55 -13.13 -12.63 -16.45
N ASN A 56 -12.17 -11.79 -16.84
CA ASN A 56 -10.87 -12.25 -17.35
C ASN A 56 -9.85 -12.51 -16.23
N ILE A 57 -10.20 -12.19 -14.98
CA ILE A 57 -9.32 -12.38 -13.81
C ILE A 57 -9.57 -13.75 -13.22
N ILE A 58 -8.53 -14.57 -13.22
CA ILE A 58 -8.54 -15.94 -12.67
C ILE A 58 -7.91 -16.00 -11.28
N ALA A 59 -7.02 -15.06 -10.95
CA ALA A 59 -6.32 -15.01 -9.67
C ALA A 59 -6.32 -13.60 -9.09
N VAL A 60 -6.59 -13.49 -7.78
CA VAL A 60 -6.54 -12.24 -7.01
C VAL A 60 -5.52 -12.37 -5.89
N GLY A 61 -4.53 -11.50 -5.91
CA GLY A 61 -3.47 -11.44 -4.93
C GLY A 61 -3.57 -10.23 -4.03
N PHE A 62 -3.12 -10.37 -2.80
CA PHE A 62 -3.10 -9.30 -1.82
C PHE A 62 -1.69 -9.10 -1.25
N ASP A 63 -1.32 -7.87 -0.96
CA ASP A 63 -0.40 -7.59 0.14
C ASP A 63 -1.13 -7.73 1.49
N MET A 64 -0.38 -7.91 2.56
CA MET A 64 -0.91 -7.95 3.92
C MET A 64 -0.93 -6.55 4.55
N ASP A 65 0.25 -5.98 4.78
CA ASP A 65 0.43 -4.76 5.57
C ASP A 65 -0.14 -3.55 4.82
N TYR A 66 -0.93 -2.70 5.48
CA TYR A 66 -1.68 -1.58 4.88
C TYR A 66 -2.57 -1.91 3.69
N THR A 67 -2.81 -3.19 3.41
CA THR A 67 -3.74 -3.68 2.37
C THR A 67 -4.88 -4.46 3.01
N LEU A 68 -4.63 -5.68 3.49
CA LEU A 68 -5.59 -6.43 4.30
C LEU A 68 -5.58 -5.94 5.75
N ALA A 69 -4.39 -5.70 6.30
CA ALA A 69 -4.19 -5.19 7.65
C ALA A 69 -4.06 -3.67 7.63
N GLN A 70 -5.16 -2.95 7.90
CA GLN A 70 -5.11 -1.50 8.06
C GLN A 70 -4.61 -1.15 9.45
N TYR A 71 -3.39 -0.59 9.56
CA TYR A 71 -2.84 -0.16 10.84
C TYR A 71 -3.38 1.20 11.26
N LYS A 72 -3.35 1.46 12.57
CA LYS A 72 -3.71 2.72 13.22
C LYS A 72 -2.47 3.62 13.31
N PRO A 73 -2.36 4.70 12.54
CA PRO A 73 -1.16 5.56 12.52
C PRO A 73 -0.77 6.05 13.91
N GLU A 74 -1.76 6.44 14.72
CA GLU A 74 -1.55 7.01 16.05
C GLU A 74 -0.87 6.06 17.05
N THR A 75 -0.92 4.75 16.81
CA THR A 75 -0.28 3.75 17.67
C THR A 75 0.87 3.02 16.98
N PHE A 76 0.67 2.56 15.75
CA PHE A 76 1.64 1.71 15.06
C PHE A 76 2.83 2.51 14.53
N GLU A 77 2.59 3.66 13.89
CA GLU A 77 3.68 4.52 13.40
C GLU A 77 4.44 5.14 14.57
N SER A 78 3.75 5.56 15.63
CA SER A 78 4.37 6.02 16.88
C SER A 78 5.32 4.97 17.48
N LEU A 79 4.90 3.70 17.49
CA LEU A 79 5.73 2.60 17.96
C LEU A 79 6.98 2.41 17.09
N ALA A 80 6.84 2.49 15.76
CA ALA A 80 7.97 2.40 14.83
C ALA A 80 8.93 3.57 14.99
N TYR A 81 8.40 4.79 15.16
CA TYR A 81 9.17 6.01 15.41
C TYR A 81 9.99 5.90 16.71
N GLU A 82 9.37 5.56 17.84
CA GLU A 82 10.04 5.39 19.12
C GLU A 82 11.11 4.29 19.07
N GLY A 83 10.79 3.18 18.41
CA GLY A 83 11.74 2.10 18.18
C GLY A 83 12.97 2.58 17.41
N THR A 84 12.75 3.33 16.33
CA THR A 84 13.81 3.87 15.46
C THR A 84 14.73 4.82 16.23
N ILE A 85 14.16 5.75 17.00
CA ILE A 85 14.93 6.67 17.85
C ILE A 85 15.84 5.90 18.82
N ARG A 86 15.30 4.90 19.51
CA ARG A 86 16.11 4.09 20.43
C ARG A 86 17.29 3.45 19.73
N LYS A 87 17.13 3.00 18.48
CA LYS A 87 18.25 2.38 17.73
C LYS A 87 19.25 3.42 17.26
N LEU A 88 18.81 4.61 16.82
CA LEU A 88 19.71 5.72 16.50
C LEU A 88 20.60 6.07 17.71
N VAL A 89 20.00 6.19 18.90
CA VAL A 89 20.71 6.57 20.13
C VAL A 89 21.62 5.44 20.62
N TYR A 90 21.07 4.25 20.86
CA TYR A 90 21.81 3.17 21.53
C TYR A 90 22.76 2.40 20.60
N ASN A 91 22.47 2.32 19.30
CA ASN A 91 23.28 1.53 18.36
C ASN A 91 24.18 2.38 17.46
N LEU A 92 23.76 3.61 17.12
CA LEU A 92 24.47 4.48 16.19
C LEU A 92 25.08 5.72 16.85
N GLY A 93 24.93 5.87 18.17
CA GLY A 93 25.60 6.92 18.95
C GLY A 93 25.02 8.32 18.73
N TYR A 94 23.77 8.44 18.29
CA TYR A 94 23.09 9.74 18.25
C TYR A 94 22.81 10.25 19.67
N PRO A 95 22.65 11.58 19.87
CA PRO A 95 22.47 12.16 21.20
C PRO A 95 21.26 11.62 21.97
N GLN A 96 21.41 11.47 23.29
CA GLN A 96 20.35 10.98 24.19
C GLN A 96 19.09 11.86 24.16
N GLU A 97 19.23 13.15 23.83
CA GLU A 97 18.15 14.13 23.73
C GLU A 97 17.07 13.72 22.71
N LEU A 98 17.41 12.90 21.72
CA LEU A 98 16.45 12.36 20.75
C LEU A 98 15.37 11.50 21.43
N LEU A 99 15.65 10.88 22.58
CA LEU A 99 14.68 10.06 23.32
C LEU A 99 13.48 10.87 23.83
N GLU A 100 13.63 12.19 23.93
CA GLU A 100 12.58 13.11 24.38
C GLU A 100 11.70 13.63 23.23
N TRP A 101 12.03 13.26 21.98
CA TRP A 101 11.29 13.72 20.82
C TRP A 101 9.91 13.10 20.72
N THR A 102 9.00 13.87 20.14
CA THR A 102 7.62 13.47 19.91
C THR A 102 7.32 13.37 18.41
N PHE A 103 6.37 12.50 18.09
CA PHE A 103 5.94 12.23 16.72
C PHE A 103 4.52 12.75 16.48
N ASP A 104 4.36 13.59 15.47
CA ASP A 104 3.07 13.98 14.94
C ASP A 104 2.78 13.22 13.64
N TRP A 105 1.99 12.16 13.77
CA TRP A 105 1.57 11.30 12.65
C TRP A 105 0.69 12.02 11.62
N LYS A 106 0.17 13.22 11.92
CA LYS A 106 -0.66 13.99 10.98
C LYS A 106 0.14 14.95 10.10
N TYR A 107 1.42 15.17 10.42
CA TYR A 107 2.21 16.21 9.77
C TYR A 107 2.65 15.82 8.35
N MET A 108 3.11 14.57 8.18
CA MET A 108 3.60 14.09 6.88
C MET A 108 2.45 13.54 6.04
N VAL A 109 2.55 13.73 4.73
CA VAL A 109 1.60 13.19 3.75
C VAL A 109 2.31 12.32 2.75
N ARG A 110 1.59 11.35 2.20
CA ARG A 110 2.12 10.46 1.17
C ARG A 110 2.42 11.20 -0.14
N GLY A 111 3.41 10.70 -0.88
CA GLY A 111 3.88 11.27 -2.14
C GLY A 111 4.76 12.50 -1.97
N LEU A 112 5.48 12.60 -0.85
CA LEU A 112 6.61 13.52 -0.66
C LEU A 112 7.88 12.91 -1.23
N VAL A 113 8.89 13.74 -1.49
CA VAL A 113 10.22 13.32 -1.92
C VAL A 113 11.27 13.96 -1.03
N LEU A 114 12.14 13.15 -0.44
CA LEU A 114 13.25 13.63 0.39
C LEU A 114 14.49 13.84 -0.48
N ASP A 115 15.05 15.04 -0.47
CA ASP A 115 16.39 15.33 -0.96
C ASP A 115 17.39 15.03 0.16
N LYS A 116 18.08 13.90 0.04
CA LYS A 116 19.01 13.42 1.06
C LYS A 116 20.30 14.22 1.08
N LYS A 117 20.65 14.87 -0.02
CA LYS A 117 21.86 15.68 -0.13
C LYS A 117 21.69 17.01 0.58
N ARG A 118 20.52 17.63 0.43
CA ARG A 118 20.23 18.98 0.93
C ARG A 118 19.39 19.01 2.20
N GLY A 119 18.93 17.85 2.70
CA GLY A 119 18.09 17.79 3.91
C GLY A 119 16.69 18.35 3.69
N ASN A 120 16.16 18.26 2.46
CA ASN A 120 14.90 18.90 2.09
C ASN A 120 13.77 17.90 1.86
N ILE A 121 12.54 18.36 2.06
CA ILE A 121 11.30 17.64 1.82
C ILE A 121 10.52 18.37 0.72
N LEU A 122 10.19 17.66 -0.34
CA LEU A 122 9.64 18.23 -1.57
C LEU A 122 8.24 17.71 -1.82
N LYS A 123 7.32 18.63 -2.16
CA LYS A 123 6.05 18.30 -2.81
C LYS A 123 6.10 18.77 -4.25
N MET A 124 6.05 17.82 -5.17
CA MET A 124 6.11 18.07 -6.61
C MET A 124 4.76 17.86 -7.28
N ASP A 125 4.60 18.46 -8.47
CA ASP A 125 3.51 18.11 -9.37
C ASP A 125 3.87 16.91 -10.28
N ARG A 126 2.90 16.51 -11.12
CA ARG A 126 3.04 15.40 -12.08
C ARG A 126 4.15 15.57 -13.11
N HIS A 127 4.67 16.79 -13.28
CA HIS A 127 5.74 17.12 -14.23
C HIS A 127 7.09 17.31 -13.51
N LYS A 128 7.19 16.91 -12.24
CA LYS A 128 8.38 17.04 -11.38
C LYS A 128 8.76 18.51 -11.09
N TYR A 129 7.81 19.45 -11.15
CA TYR A 129 8.06 20.79 -10.64
C TYR A 129 7.82 20.84 -9.14
N VAL A 130 8.82 21.33 -8.39
CA VAL A 130 8.73 21.52 -6.94
C VAL A 130 7.77 22.67 -6.62
N LYS A 131 6.60 22.34 -6.05
CA LYS A 131 5.59 23.34 -5.63
C LYS A 131 5.88 23.86 -4.24
N VAL A 132 6.19 22.95 -3.32
CA VAL A 132 6.47 23.23 -1.91
C VAL A 132 7.77 22.52 -1.54
N ALA A 133 8.62 23.19 -0.76
CA ALA A 133 9.87 22.62 -0.30
C ALA A 133 10.13 23.07 1.14
N TYR A 134 10.57 22.16 1.98
CA TYR A 134 10.97 22.40 3.36
C TYR A 134 12.42 21.97 3.55
N HIS A 135 13.14 22.65 4.43
CA HIS A 135 14.40 22.20 5.01
C HIS A 135 14.14 21.90 6.49
N GLY A 136 14.21 20.63 6.89
CA GLY A 136 13.61 20.20 8.15
C GLY A 136 12.12 20.58 8.20
N PHE A 137 11.70 21.34 9.21
CA PHE A 137 10.34 21.90 9.31
C PHE A 137 10.22 23.36 8.84
N LYS A 138 11.28 23.95 8.30
CA LYS A 138 11.26 25.32 7.78
C LYS A 138 10.90 25.33 6.29
N GLU A 139 9.80 26.00 5.93
CA GLU A 139 9.44 26.18 4.52
C GLU A 139 10.49 27.05 3.80
N LEU A 140 10.93 26.63 2.62
CA LEU A 140 11.84 27.39 1.78
C LEU A 140 11.11 28.53 1.08
N SER A 141 11.78 29.68 0.99
CA SER A 141 11.28 30.82 0.22
C SER A 141 11.15 30.47 -1.27
N LYS A 142 10.39 31.27 -2.01
CA LYS A 142 10.25 31.07 -3.46
C LYS A 142 11.60 31.23 -4.14
N GLU A 143 12.39 32.20 -3.71
CA GLU A 143 13.72 32.51 -4.21
C GLU A 143 14.68 31.34 -3.98
N ASP A 144 14.74 30.82 -2.75
CA ASP A 144 15.61 29.68 -2.40
C ASP A 144 15.21 28.41 -3.17
N LYS A 145 13.91 28.16 -3.28
CA LYS A 145 13.37 27.02 -4.03
C LYS A 145 13.72 27.11 -5.52
N VAL A 146 13.55 28.28 -6.14
CA VAL A 146 13.90 28.48 -7.56
C VAL A 146 15.41 28.43 -7.75
N GLY A 147 16.20 29.00 -6.85
CA GLY A 147 17.66 28.90 -6.89
C GLY A 147 18.16 27.46 -6.75
N THR A 148 17.48 26.64 -5.97
CA THR A 148 17.87 25.24 -5.69
C THR A 148 17.37 24.25 -6.74
N TYR A 149 16.10 24.35 -7.14
CA TYR A 149 15.42 23.35 -7.99
C TYR A 149 14.86 23.92 -9.30
N GLY A 150 14.96 25.24 -9.52
CA GLY A 150 14.40 25.90 -10.70
C GLY A 150 15.32 25.89 -11.92
N ASN A 151 16.54 25.33 -11.81
CA ASN A 151 17.47 25.28 -12.92
C ASN A 151 17.04 24.22 -13.94
N THR A 152 16.47 24.67 -15.06
CA THR A 152 16.01 23.80 -16.16
C THR A 152 17.12 23.12 -16.94
N LEU A 153 18.39 23.52 -16.76
CA LEU A 153 19.54 22.90 -17.44
C LEU A 153 20.01 21.61 -16.76
N ILE A 154 19.72 21.45 -15.47
CA ILE A 154 20.02 20.24 -14.69
C ILE A 154 18.68 19.63 -14.31
N GLN A 155 18.20 18.70 -15.14
CA GLN A 155 16.96 17.98 -14.83
C GLN A 155 17.24 16.95 -13.75
N ASP A 156 17.04 17.33 -12.49
CA ASP A 156 17.04 16.39 -11.38
C ASP A 156 16.00 15.30 -11.67
N SER A 157 16.43 14.04 -11.63
CA SER A 157 15.52 12.91 -11.82
C SER A 157 14.55 12.80 -10.64
N PHE A 158 14.88 13.34 -9.47
CA PHE A 158 14.14 13.17 -8.22
C PHE A 158 13.91 11.69 -7.87
N ASP A 159 14.83 10.84 -8.33
CA ASP A 159 14.79 9.40 -8.16
C ASP A 159 15.98 8.96 -7.26
N GLU A 160 15.96 7.71 -6.81
CA GLU A 160 17.10 7.12 -6.08
C GLU A 160 18.38 7.11 -6.94
N PRO A 161 19.59 7.24 -6.35
CA PRO A 161 19.91 7.12 -4.93
C PRO A 161 19.99 8.44 -4.15
N ASP A 162 19.84 9.60 -4.79
CA ASP A 162 19.99 10.91 -4.13
C ASP A 162 18.69 11.38 -3.48
N TYR A 163 17.56 10.92 -4.00
CA TYR A 163 16.24 11.19 -3.45
C TYR A 163 15.61 9.93 -2.84
N ALA A 164 14.67 10.10 -1.92
CA ALA A 164 13.84 9.03 -1.41
C ALA A 164 12.36 9.37 -1.61
N LEU A 165 11.59 8.41 -2.13
CA LEU A 165 10.18 8.60 -2.44
C LEU A 165 9.34 8.11 -1.26
N ILE A 166 8.55 9.00 -0.65
CA ILE A 166 7.65 8.66 0.45
C ILE A 166 6.37 8.10 -0.13
N ASP A 167 6.39 6.81 -0.41
CA ASP A 167 5.34 6.13 -1.16
C ASP A 167 4.67 5.00 -0.37
N THR A 168 4.96 4.84 0.93
CA THR A 168 4.22 3.98 1.87
C THR A 168 3.87 4.76 3.13
N LEU A 169 2.88 4.29 3.87
CA LEU A 169 2.53 4.85 5.18
C LEU A 169 3.67 4.63 6.20
N PHE A 170 4.40 3.51 6.11
CA PHE A 170 5.61 3.27 6.93
C PHE A 170 6.67 4.37 6.75
N SER A 171 6.79 4.94 5.56
CA SER A 171 7.79 5.96 5.25
C SER A 171 7.47 7.34 5.84
N LEU A 172 6.25 7.57 6.36
CA LEU A 172 5.87 8.87 6.93
C LEU A 172 6.63 9.18 8.22
N ALA A 173 6.73 8.19 9.12
CA ALA A 173 7.52 8.33 10.35
C ALA A 173 9.01 8.55 10.07
N GLU A 174 9.56 7.85 9.07
CA GLU A 174 10.93 8.02 8.59
C GLU A 174 11.18 9.45 8.07
N ALA A 175 10.26 9.98 7.26
CA ALA A 175 10.34 11.35 6.73
C ALA A 175 10.26 12.40 7.84
N TYR A 176 9.36 12.22 8.81
CA TYR A 176 9.22 13.11 9.96
C TYR A 176 10.48 13.13 10.82
N LEU A 177 11.02 11.95 11.13
CA LEU A 177 12.25 11.83 11.91
C LEU A 177 13.45 12.44 11.17
N PHE A 178 13.54 12.24 9.86
CA PHE A 178 14.57 12.89 9.04
C PHE A 178 14.48 14.42 9.11
N ALA A 179 13.26 14.99 9.07
CA ALA A 179 13.03 16.43 9.21
C ALA A 179 13.54 16.95 10.56
N GLN A 180 13.20 16.27 11.66
CA GLN A 180 13.66 16.62 13.02
C GLN A 180 15.19 16.54 13.11
N LEU A 181 15.80 15.52 12.54
CA LEU A 181 17.24 15.34 12.53
C LEU A 181 17.94 16.47 11.76
N VAL A 182 17.40 16.91 10.62
CA VAL A 182 17.91 18.06 9.86
C VAL A 182 17.90 19.32 10.72
N ASP A 183 16.75 19.66 11.31
CA ASP A 183 16.63 20.83 12.19
C ASP A 183 17.56 20.73 13.40
N PHE A 184 17.68 19.55 14.00
CA PHE A 184 18.56 19.33 15.14
C PHE A 184 20.04 19.52 14.79
N ARG A 185 20.48 18.97 13.65
CA ARG A 185 21.85 19.10 13.16
C ARG A 185 22.22 20.57 12.92
N ASP A 186 21.32 21.32 12.31
CA ASP A 186 21.56 22.71 11.93
C ASP A 186 21.61 23.64 13.16
N ASN A 187 20.78 23.36 14.17
CA ASN A 187 20.78 24.12 15.42
C ASN A 187 21.88 23.69 16.41
N ASN A 188 22.45 22.49 16.26
CA ASN A 188 23.44 21.92 17.17
C ASN A 188 24.67 21.36 16.43
N PRO A 189 25.43 22.20 15.70
CA PRO A 189 26.60 21.75 14.96
C PRO A 189 27.61 21.13 15.94
N GLY A 190 27.91 19.84 15.76
CA GLY A 190 28.87 19.08 16.58
C GLY A 190 28.27 18.08 17.58
N LYS A 191 26.94 18.07 17.80
CA LYS A 191 26.28 17.03 18.62
C LYS A 191 25.98 15.75 17.85
N VAL A 192 25.73 15.86 16.55
CA VAL A 192 25.56 14.70 15.66
C VAL A 192 26.94 14.05 15.43
N PRO A 193 27.05 12.71 15.29
CA PRO A 193 28.34 12.05 15.09
C PRO A 193 29.18 12.68 13.97
N GLN A 194 30.50 12.79 14.20
CA GLN A 194 31.40 13.49 13.30
C GLN A 194 31.41 12.87 11.89
N GLY A 195 31.32 13.72 10.85
CA GLY A 195 31.26 13.27 9.46
C GLY A 195 29.86 12.88 8.96
N THR A 196 28.83 13.04 9.78
CA THR A 196 27.44 12.74 9.39
C THR A 196 26.82 13.94 8.63
N ASP A 197 26.70 13.79 7.31
CA ASP A 197 25.88 14.66 6.47
C ASP A 197 24.41 14.19 6.45
N TYR A 198 23.52 14.98 5.84
CA TYR A 198 22.10 14.61 5.75
C TYR A 198 21.88 13.27 5.04
N SER A 199 22.73 12.94 4.05
CA SER A 199 22.62 11.68 3.33
C SER A 199 22.93 10.48 4.22
N ARG A 200 23.94 10.63 5.09
CA ARG A 200 24.26 9.64 6.11
C ARG A 200 23.18 9.54 7.17
N MET A 201 22.62 10.66 7.62
CA MET A 201 21.50 10.66 8.58
C MET A 201 20.31 9.89 8.04
N TYR A 202 19.94 10.12 6.78
CA TYR A 202 18.87 9.35 6.14
C TYR A 202 19.19 7.85 6.09
N LYS A 203 20.42 7.48 5.73
CA LYS A 203 20.86 6.07 5.73
C LYS A 203 20.77 5.43 7.12
N ASP A 204 21.16 6.17 8.15
CA ASP A 204 21.11 5.70 9.54
C ASP A 204 19.66 5.53 10.01
N VAL A 205 18.76 6.48 9.70
CA VAL A 205 17.31 6.34 9.96
C VAL A 205 16.77 5.10 9.25
N ARG A 206 17.05 4.94 7.95
CA ARG A 206 16.57 3.80 7.17
C ARG A 206 17.07 2.47 7.74
N ALA A 207 18.34 2.41 8.14
CA ALA A 207 18.92 1.23 8.78
C ALA A 207 18.26 0.92 10.14
N ALA A 208 17.95 1.95 10.93
CA ALA A 208 17.25 1.81 12.21
C ALA A 208 15.80 1.32 12.03
N VAL A 209 15.07 1.87 11.05
CA VAL A 209 13.72 1.40 10.68
C VAL A 209 13.78 -0.07 10.25
N ASP A 210 14.67 -0.42 9.32
CA ASP A 210 14.83 -1.80 8.86
C ASP A 210 15.17 -2.76 10.02
N LEU A 211 15.99 -2.31 10.98
CA LEU A 211 16.32 -3.09 12.17
C LEU A 211 15.10 -3.30 13.07
N CYS A 212 14.26 -2.28 13.30
CA CYS A 212 13.02 -2.40 14.07
C CYS A 212 12.02 -3.41 13.47
N HIS A 213 12.01 -3.55 12.14
CA HIS A 213 11.20 -4.57 11.47
C HIS A 213 11.80 -5.99 11.58
N ARG A 214 13.13 -6.11 11.70
CA ARG A 214 13.84 -7.41 11.72
C ARG A 214 14.08 -7.96 13.12
N ASP A 215 14.35 -7.11 14.11
CA ASP A 215 14.69 -7.51 15.49
C ASP A 215 13.47 -7.95 16.32
N GLY A 216 12.27 -7.86 15.73
CA GLY A 216 11.02 -8.28 16.33
C GLY A 216 10.42 -7.26 17.31
N THR A 217 11.03 -6.08 17.51
CA THR A 217 10.51 -5.04 18.41
C THR A 217 9.05 -4.70 18.09
N LEU A 218 8.76 -4.43 16.81
CA LEU A 218 7.40 -4.13 16.35
C LEU A 218 6.48 -5.35 16.48
N LYS A 219 6.96 -6.49 16.00
CA LYS A 219 6.21 -7.75 15.95
C LYS A 219 5.73 -8.18 17.34
N GLN A 220 6.61 -8.13 18.34
CA GLN A 220 6.31 -8.54 19.72
C GLN A 220 5.25 -7.66 20.36
N MET A 221 5.28 -6.34 20.12
CA MET A 221 4.30 -5.42 20.67
C MET A 221 2.93 -5.59 20.02
N VAL A 222 2.90 -5.74 18.69
CA VAL A 222 1.66 -6.03 17.96
C VAL A 222 1.09 -7.37 18.39
N ALA A 223 1.91 -8.41 18.54
CA ALA A 223 1.48 -9.73 18.99
C ALA A 223 0.80 -9.72 20.36
N LYS A 224 1.29 -8.89 21.29
CA LYS A 224 0.70 -8.77 22.63
C LYS A 224 -0.69 -8.13 22.63
N ASN A 225 -0.95 -7.19 21.71
CA ASN A 225 -2.24 -6.52 21.62
C ASN A 225 -2.53 -6.03 20.19
N PRO A 226 -2.92 -6.93 19.26
CA PRO A 226 -3.11 -6.56 17.86
C PRO A 226 -4.17 -5.47 17.66
N LYS A 227 -5.25 -5.51 18.44
CA LYS A 227 -6.37 -4.55 18.41
C LYS A 227 -5.95 -3.11 18.69
N ARG A 228 -4.87 -2.91 19.46
CA ARG A 228 -4.30 -1.58 19.70
C ARG A 228 -3.75 -0.97 18.41
N TYR A 229 -3.19 -1.79 17.53
CA TYR A 229 -2.41 -1.34 16.37
C TYR A 229 -3.10 -1.54 15.02
N ILE A 230 -4.04 -2.48 14.92
CA ILE A 230 -4.70 -2.87 13.68
C ILE A 230 -6.20 -2.58 13.79
N ASN A 231 -6.79 -2.03 12.73
CA ASN A 231 -8.22 -1.83 12.60
C ASN A 231 -8.93 -3.17 12.39
N GLU A 232 -10.02 -3.39 13.11
CA GLU A 232 -10.89 -4.54 12.88
C GLU A 232 -11.75 -4.27 11.65
N ASP A 233 -11.75 -5.20 10.69
CA ASP A 233 -12.67 -5.18 9.55
C ASP A 233 -13.31 -6.56 9.36
N THR A 234 -14.58 -6.65 9.72
CA THR A 234 -15.40 -7.86 9.59
C THR A 234 -15.71 -8.24 8.14
N SER A 235 -15.39 -7.37 7.18
CA SER A 235 -15.70 -7.55 5.75
C SER A 235 -14.63 -8.34 5.00
N ILE A 236 -13.44 -8.49 5.57
CA ILE A 236 -12.30 -9.20 4.93
C ILE A 236 -12.65 -10.65 4.65
N VAL A 237 -13.12 -11.39 5.66
CA VAL A 237 -13.46 -12.82 5.51
C VAL A 237 -14.60 -13.03 4.49
N PRO A 238 -15.73 -12.30 4.55
CA PRO A 238 -16.75 -12.33 3.51
C PRO A 238 -16.20 -12.05 2.10
N MET A 239 -15.32 -11.07 1.95
CA MET A 239 -14.71 -10.72 0.66
C MET A 239 -13.85 -11.87 0.12
N LEU A 240 -12.99 -12.47 0.94
CA LEU A 240 -12.16 -13.61 0.54
C LEU A 240 -13.01 -14.83 0.15
N LYS A 241 -14.06 -15.13 0.94
CA LYS A 241 -15.03 -16.19 0.63
C LYS A 241 -15.73 -15.94 -0.70
N MET A 242 -16.17 -14.70 -0.96
CA MET A 242 -16.80 -14.31 -2.21
C MET A 242 -15.86 -14.51 -3.42
N LEU A 243 -14.60 -14.10 -3.30
CA LEU A 243 -13.60 -14.30 -4.36
C LEU A 243 -13.39 -15.79 -4.65
N ARG A 244 -13.24 -16.62 -3.62
CA ARG A 244 -13.09 -18.08 -3.81
C ARG A 244 -14.34 -18.73 -4.40
N ALA A 245 -15.53 -18.38 -3.90
CA ALA A 245 -16.81 -18.89 -4.41
C ALA A 245 -17.02 -18.54 -5.88
N SER A 246 -16.39 -17.46 -6.37
CA SER A 246 -16.43 -17.08 -7.79
C SER A 246 -15.51 -17.91 -8.69
N GLY A 247 -14.83 -18.92 -8.16
CA GLY A 247 -13.90 -19.79 -8.90
C GLY A 247 -12.52 -19.19 -9.12
N ARG A 248 -12.20 -18.06 -8.48
CA ARG A 248 -10.88 -17.41 -8.59
C ARG A 248 -9.93 -17.97 -7.55
N SER A 249 -8.67 -18.12 -7.95
CA SER A 249 -7.59 -18.40 -7.01
C SER A 249 -7.26 -17.17 -6.18
N THR A 250 -6.99 -17.36 -4.90
CA THR A 250 -6.60 -16.27 -3.98
C THR A 250 -5.19 -16.51 -3.47
N PHE A 251 -4.38 -15.46 -3.37
CA PHE A 251 -3.02 -15.59 -2.84
C PHE A 251 -2.58 -14.37 -2.03
N LEU A 252 -1.63 -14.59 -1.12
CA LEU A 252 -1.04 -13.55 -0.28
C LEU A 252 0.46 -13.43 -0.61
N VAL A 253 0.96 -12.22 -0.85
CA VAL A 253 2.40 -11.95 -1.02
C VAL A 253 2.77 -10.76 -0.14
N THR A 254 3.51 -11.03 0.94
CA THR A 254 3.95 -10.01 1.90
C THR A 254 5.47 -10.02 2.08
N ASN A 255 6.03 -8.86 2.45
CA ASN A 255 7.42 -8.75 2.89
C ASN A 255 7.61 -9.23 4.33
N SER A 256 6.52 -9.33 5.10
CA SER A 256 6.52 -9.87 6.45
C SER A 256 6.87 -11.36 6.46
N LEU A 257 7.58 -11.80 7.51
CA LEU A 257 7.92 -13.22 7.72
C LEU A 257 6.72 -13.99 8.29
N TRP A 258 6.79 -15.32 8.27
CA TRP A 258 5.71 -16.24 8.68
C TRP A 258 5.18 -15.97 10.09
N ASP A 259 6.09 -15.83 11.06
CA ASP A 259 5.79 -15.59 12.47
C ASP A 259 4.79 -14.43 12.67
N TYR A 260 5.07 -13.31 12.02
CA TYR A 260 4.25 -12.11 12.10
C TYR A 260 2.99 -12.21 11.25
N THR A 261 3.11 -12.76 10.05
CA THR A 261 2.00 -12.95 9.11
C THR A 261 0.89 -13.77 9.77
N ASN A 262 1.25 -14.86 10.44
CA ASN A 262 0.28 -15.71 11.11
C ASN A 262 -0.48 -14.98 12.23
N ILE A 263 0.21 -14.13 13.01
CA ILE A 263 -0.40 -13.34 14.08
C ILE A 263 -1.41 -12.34 13.53
N VAL A 264 -1.01 -11.56 12.51
CA VAL A 264 -1.86 -10.55 11.88
C VAL A 264 -3.07 -11.20 11.22
N MET A 265 -2.87 -12.27 10.45
CA MET A 265 -3.96 -12.94 9.75
C MET A 265 -4.94 -13.64 10.69
N ASN A 266 -4.46 -14.19 11.81
CA ASN A 266 -5.35 -14.68 12.86
C ASN A 266 -6.21 -13.54 13.43
N PHE A 267 -5.64 -12.38 13.71
CA PHE A 267 -6.43 -11.24 14.18
C PHE A 267 -7.49 -10.80 13.16
N LEU A 268 -7.14 -10.73 11.87
CA LEU A 268 -8.07 -10.31 10.80
C LEU A 268 -9.16 -11.34 10.51
N CYS A 269 -8.86 -12.63 10.66
CA CYS A 269 -9.76 -13.71 10.25
C CYS A 269 -10.45 -14.43 11.41
N ALA A 270 -10.04 -14.19 12.66
CA ALA A 270 -10.60 -14.86 13.82
C ALA A 270 -12.11 -14.62 13.93
N SER A 271 -12.86 -15.71 14.09
CA SER A 271 -14.25 -15.64 14.55
C SER A 271 -14.22 -15.39 16.07
N ARG A 272 -14.89 -14.32 16.52
CA ARG A 272 -14.95 -13.96 17.94
C ARG A 272 -15.46 -15.16 18.75
N THR A 273 -14.60 -15.80 19.54
CA THR A 273 -15.05 -16.69 20.61
C THR A 273 -15.51 -15.82 21.79
N SER A 274 -16.49 -16.32 22.53
CA SER A 274 -17.14 -15.62 23.64
C SER A 274 -16.18 -15.19 24.76
N ASP A 275 -14.96 -15.72 24.80
CA ASP A 275 -13.93 -15.44 25.81
C ASP A 275 -12.91 -14.36 25.39
N GLY A 276 -13.05 -13.74 24.22
CA GLY A 276 -12.22 -12.59 23.80
C GLY A 276 -10.74 -12.88 23.54
N GLY A 277 -10.29 -14.13 23.70
CA GLY A 277 -8.94 -14.58 23.36
C GLY A 277 -8.81 -14.90 21.87
N ILE A 278 -7.78 -14.34 21.22
CA ILE A 278 -7.39 -14.75 19.86
C ILE A 278 -6.67 -16.08 19.99
N THR A 279 -7.29 -17.17 19.54
CA THR A 279 -6.57 -18.43 19.36
C THR A 279 -5.80 -18.32 18.05
N CYS A 280 -4.46 -18.32 18.13
CA CYS A 280 -3.63 -18.45 16.93
C CYS A 280 -3.80 -19.87 16.39
N ASN A 281 -4.50 -20.00 15.28
CA ASN A 281 -4.64 -21.25 14.54
C ASN A 281 -4.24 -21.03 13.07
N PHE A 282 -4.44 -22.04 12.23
CA PHE A 282 -4.12 -21.97 10.81
C PHE A 282 -5.37 -21.93 9.92
N ASP A 283 -6.55 -21.69 10.49
CA ASP A 283 -7.83 -21.73 9.78
C ASP A 283 -7.91 -20.67 8.69
N TRP A 284 -7.26 -19.52 8.89
CA TRP A 284 -7.24 -18.44 7.91
C TRP A 284 -6.57 -18.85 6.59
N LEU A 285 -5.67 -19.85 6.61
CA LEU A 285 -5.04 -20.39 5.41
C LEU A 285 -6.06 -20.94 4.41
N GLN A 286 -7.23 -21.39 4.88
CA GLN A 286 -8.31 -21.85 4.02
C GLN A 286 -8.84 -20.77 3.06
N TYR A 287 -8.50 -19.49 3.27
CA TYR A 287 -8.89 -18.38 2.41
C TYR A 287 -7.91 -18.10 1.27
N PHE A 288 -6.80 -18.83 1.20
CA PHE A 288 -5.78 -18.69 0.16
C PHE A 288 -5.47 -20.05 -0.49
N ASP A 289 -5.03 -20.02 -1.75
CA ASP A 289 -4.46 -21.18 -2.43
C ASP A 289 -2.93 -21.21 -2.24
N VAL A 290 -2.30 -20.03 -2.18
CA VAL A 290 -0.86 -19.87 -1.94
C VAL A 290 -0.60 -18.66 -1.04
N VAL A 291 0.28 -18.81 -0.05
CA VAL A 291 0.83 -17.70 0.75
C VAL A 291 2.33 -17.63 0.56
N ILE A 292 2.87 -16.45 0.28
CA ILE A 292 4.29 -16.16 0.16
C ILE A 292 4.66 -15.06 1.15
N THR A 293 5.51 -15.41 2.10
CA THR A 293 6.08 -14.52 3.12
C THR A 293 7.50 -14.12 2.75
N GLY A 294 8.05 -13.07 3.36
CA GLY A 294 9.43 -12.64 3.13
C GLY A 294 9.78 -12.43 1.64
N SER A 295 8.81 -11.99 0.84
CA SER A 295 8.93 -11.95 -0.63
C SER A 295 9.97 -10.95 -1.15
N ALA A 296 10.36 -9.97 -0.34
CA ALA A 296 11.32 -8.92 -0.70
C ALA A 296 10.91 -8.12 -1.96
N LYS A 297 9.63 -7.75 -2.06
CA LYS A 297 9.13 -6.77 -3.04
C LYS A 297 9.91 -5.45 -2.93
N PRO A 298 10.22 -4.78 -4.06
CA PRO A 298 9.84 -5.09 -5.44
C PRO A 298 10.67 -6.19 -6.13
N GLY A 299 11.70 -6.73 -5.48
CA GLY A 299 12.58 -7.76 -6.04
C GLY A 299 11.82 -9.00 -6.52
N PHE A 300 10.79 -9.41 -5.79
CA PHE A 300 9.88 -10.51 -6.13
C PHE A 300 9.33 -10.45 -7.57
N PHE A 301 9.04 -9.25 -8.08
CA PHE A 301 8.43 -9.05 -9.40
C PHE A 301 9.43 -9.06 -10.56
N HIS A 302 10.73 -9.23 -10.29
CA HIS A 302 11.76 -9.29 -11.33
C HIS A 302 12.09 -10.75 -11.67
N GLU A 303 11.80 -11.16 -12.91
CA GLU A 303 12.04 -12.54 -13.39
C GLU A 303 13.52 -12.94 -13.45
N GLY A 304 14.47 -11.99 -13.40
CA GLY A 304 15.89 -12.22 -13.65
C GLY A 304 16.76 -12.60 -12.45
N LYS A 305 16.22 -12.77 -11.23
CA LYS A 305 17.01 -13.22 -10.07
C LYS A 305 16.63 -14.66 -9.73
N HIS A 306 17.64 -15.53 -9.62
CA HIS A 306 17.52 -16.84 -8.97
C HIS A 306 17.11 -16.62 -7.50
N ALA A 307 15.81 -16.44 -7.27
CA ALA A 307 15.26 -16.24 -5.95
C ALA A 307 14.91 -17.61 -5.37
N ASN A 308 15.62 -18.02 -4.33
CA ASN A 308 15.30 -19.23 -3.62
C ASN A 308 13.90 -19.11 -3.02
N ILE A 309 13.11 -20.18 -3.17
CA ILE A 309 11.81 -20.32 -2.54
C ILE A 309 11.86 -21.51 -1.58
N PHE A 310 11.43 -21.28 -0.36
CA PHE A 310 11.38 -22.30 0.69
C PHE A 310 9.93 -22.56 1.06
N GLU A 311 9.57 -23.81 1.30
CA GLU A 311 8.26 -24.14 1.88
C GLU A 311 8.34 -23.98 3.40
N VAL A 312 7.31 -23.38 3.99
CA VAL A 312 7.25 -23.13 5.43
C VAL A 312 6.44 -24.25 6.06
N GLU A 313 7.06 -24.98 6.99
CA GLU A 313 6.31 -25.88 7.87
C GLU A 313 5.54 -25.02 8.89
N THR A 314 4.22 -24.97 8.78
CA THR A 314 3.38 -23.97 9.47
C THR A 314 3.46 -24.04 11.00
N GLU A 315 3.55 -25.26 11.54
CA GLU A 315 3.61 -25.54 12.99
C GLU A 315 4.94 -25.10 13.61
N SER A 316 6.06 -25.47 12.99
CA SER A 316 7.40 -25.20 13.51
C SER A 316 7.98 -23.86 13.03
N GLY A 317 7.47 -23.33 11.92
CA GLY A 317 8.05 -22.20 11.20
C GLY A 317 9.34 -22.52 10.47
N MET A 318 9.77 -23.79 10.40
CA MET A 318 11.01 -24.17 9.74
C MET A 318 10.90 -24.07 8.22
N LEU A 319 12.02 -23.71 7.59
CA LEU A 319 12.12 -23.58 6.14
C LEU A 319 12.62 -24.88 5.51
N LEU A 320 11.83 -25.44 4.61
CA LEU A 320 12.15 -26.61 3.83
C LEU A 320 12.66 -26.20 2.45
N ASN A 321 13.78 -26.77 2.03
CA ASN A 321 14.32 -26.56 0.69
C ASN A 321 13.36 -27.08 -0.38
N THR A 322 13.19 -26.31 -1.44
CA THR A 322 12.40 -26.70 -2.60
C THR A 322 13.22 -26.55 -3.87
N ASP A 323 12.94 -27.39 -4.88
CA ASP A 323 13.31 -27.15 -6.25
C ASP A 323 12.19 -26.34 -6.92
N ASN A 324 12.38 -25.02 -6.94
CA ASN A 324 11.46 -24.06 -7.56
C ASN A 324 9.99 -24.21 -7.11
N GLY A 325 9.75 -24.50 -5.82
CA GLY A 325 8.41 -24.68 -5.22
C GLY A 325 7.96 -26.14 -5.08
N THR A 326 8.77 -27.10 -5.54
CA THR A 326 8.56 -28.54 -5.32
C THR A 326 9.43 -29.02 -4.17
N PRO A 327 8.91 -29.72 -3.13
CA PRO A 327 9.72 -30.20 -2.01
C PRO A 327 10.88 -31.09 -2.49
N MET A 328 12.09 -30.82 -2.02
CA MET A 328 13.25 -31.69 -2.29
C MET A 328 13.25 -32.91 -1.35
N PRO A 329 13.64 -34.12 -1.80
CA PRO A 329 13.83 -35.26 -0.92
C PRO A 329 14.93 -34.95 0.10
N GLN A 330 14.64 -35.11 1.39
CA GLN A 330 15.67 -34.95 2.43
C GLN A 330 16.67 -36.11 2.35
N VAL A 331 17.96 -35.80 2.34
CA VAL A 331 19.04 -36.79 2.27
C VAL A 331 18.95 -37.74 3.47
N GLY A 332 18.71 -39.02 3.22
CA GLY A 332 18.55 -40.07 4.25
C GLY A 332 17.17 -40.74 4.29
N ASN A 333 16.15 -40.15 3.67
CA ASN A 333 14.84 -40.79 3.53
C ASN A 333 14.74 -41.57 2.21
N THR A 334 14.76 -42.90 2.27
CA THR A 334 14.68 -43.85 1.13
C THR A 334 13.29 -43.97 0.50
N SER A 335 12.43 -42.96 0.64
CA SER A 335 11.21 -42.86 -0.15
C SER A 335 10.95 -41.39 -0.48
N PRO A 336 10.74 -41.03 -1.77
CA PRO A 336 10.17 -39.73 -2.06
C PRO A 336 8.78 -39.75 -1.42
N LYS A 337 8.54 -38.93 -0.39
CA LYS A 337 7.18 -38.49 -0.08
C LYS A 337 6.72 -37.66 -1.27
N VAL A 338 6.36 -38.35 -2.37
CA VAL A 338 5.43 -37.85 -3.36
C VAL A 338 4.19 -37.58 -2.54
N LEU A 339 4.04 -36.32 -2.11
CA LEU A 339 2.82 -35.87 -1.47
C LEU A 339 1.77 -35.99 -2.56
N LEU A 340 1.07 -37.12 -2.50
CA LEU A 340 0.09 -37.54 -3.47
C LEU A 340 -0.83 -36.36 -3.76
N LYS A 341 -0.92 -36.00 -5.04
CA LYS A 341 -2.09 -35.32 -5.60
C LYS A 341 -3.33 -36.09 -5.13
N GLY A 342 -3.95 -35.65 -4.04
CA GLY A 342 -5.16 -36.28 -3.53
C GLY A 342 -5.38 -36.07 -2.04
N LEU A 343 -6.46 -35.35 -1.75
CA LEU A 343 -7.16 -35.18 -0.47
C LEU A 343 -6.68 -34.03 0.45
N ASN A 344 -7.54 -33.00 0.48
CA ASN A 344 -7.49 -31.70 1.15
C ASN A 344 -6.53 -30.68 0.52
N LYS A 345 -7.11 -29.72 -0.23
CA LYS A 345 -6.44 -28.49 -0.71
C LYS A 345 -6.02 -27.63 0.49
N SER A 346 -5.03 -28.06 1.27
CA SER A 346 -4.39 -27.18 2.24
C SER A 346 -3.59 -26.13 1.46
N CYS A 347 -3.77 -24.86 1.83
CA CYS A 347 -2.97 -23.77 1.29
C CYS A 347 -1.49 -24.04 1.56
N ARG A 348 -0.65 -23.88 0.54
CA ARG A 348 0.81 -24.02 0.70
C ARG A 348 1.40 -22.67 1.07
N VAL A 349 2.33 -22.70 2.03
CA VAL A 349 3.00 -21.50 2.55
C VAL A 349 4.47 -21.55 2.15
N PHE A 350 4.95 -20.44 1.59
CA PHE A 350 6.33 -20.29 1.15
C PHE A 350 6.97 -19.04 1.72
N GLN A 351 8.30 -19.01 1.66
CA GLN A 351 9.11 -17.83 1.95
C GLN A 351 10.04 -17.51 0.78
N GLY A 352 10.12 -16.22 0.41
CA GLY A 352 10.97 -15.73 -0.67
C GLY A 352 10.35 -15.95 -2.05
N GLY A 353 11.15 -16.50 -2.97
CA GLY A 353 10.71 -16.79 -4.34
C GLY A 353 10.54 -15.57 -5.23
N SER A 354 9.81 -15.77 -6.33
CA SER A 354 9.61 -14.77 -7.37
C SER A 354 8.24 -14.97 -8.02
N VAL A 355 7.84 -14.01 -8.83
CA VAL A 355 6.59 -14.10 -9.59
C VAL A 355 6.51 -15.33 -10.51
N GLY A 356 7.65 -15.77 -11.08
CA GLY A 356 7.70 -16.98 -11.90
C GLY A 356 7.35 -18.24 -11.10
N HIS A 357 7.75 -18.31 -9.83
CA HIS A 357 7.33 -19.39 -8.94
C HIS A 357 5.84 -19.35 -8.68
N LEU A 358 5.29 -18.18 -8.37
CA LEU A 358 3.86 -18.00 -8.11
C LEU A 358 3.01 -18.40 -9.32
N HIS A 359 3.42 -18.00 -10.54
CA HIS A 359 2.73 -18.37 -11.78
C HIS A 359 2.69 -19.88 -11.97
N LYS A 360 3.81 -20.57 -11.72
CA LYS A 360 3.86 -22.04 -11.77
C LYS A 360 2.97 -22.68 -10.71
N LEU A 361 3.03 -22.19 -9.46
CA LEU A 361 2.23 -22.70 -8.34
C LEU A 361 0.72 -22.57 -8.58
N LEU A 362 0.29 -21.47 -9.18
CA LEU A 362 -1.12 -21.18 -9.48
C LEU A 362 -1.55 -21.57 -10.90
N SER A 363 -0.65 -22.15 -11.71
CA SER A 363 -0.90 -22.46 -13.13
C SER A 363 -1.44 -21.26 -13.93
N ILE A 364 -0.85 -20.08 -13.70
CA ILE A 364 -1.20 -18.85 -14.40
C ILE A 364 -0.45 -18.82 -15.73
N GLU A 365 -1.20 -18.78 -16.83
CA GLU A 365 -0.64 -18.72 -18.19
C GLU A 365 -0.35 -17.28 -18.62
N SER A 366 -1.20 -16.34 -18.22
CA SER A 366 -1.04 -14.93 -18.56
C SER A 366 -1.11 -14.02 -17.34
N SER A 367 -0.06 -13.22 -17.18
CA SER A 367 -0.01 -12.10 -16.24
C SER A 367 -1.24 -11.19 -16.26
N SER A 368 -1.89 -11.01 -17.42
CA SER A 368 -3.06 -10.14 -17.56
C SER A 368 -4.32 -10.68 -16.84
N GLN A 369 -4.31 -11.96 -16.46
CA GLN A 369 -5.38 -12.64 -15.73
C GLN A 369 -5.24 -12.51 -14.20
N VAL A 370 -4.19 -11.81 -13.74
CA VAL A 370 -3.91 -11.60 -12.32
C VAL A 370 -4.30 -10.18 -11.93
N LEU A 371 -5.06 -10.04 -10.85
CA LEU A 371 -5.26 -8.78 -10.14
C LEU A 371 -4.46 -8.79 -8.85
N TYR A 372 -3.50 -7.88 -8.70
CA TYR A 372 -2.80 -7.68 -7.43
C TYR A 372 -3.29 -6.40 -6.74
N VAL A 373 -3.65 -6.56 -5.48
CA VAL A 373 -4.12 -5.50 -4.58
C VAL A 373 -3.00 -5.21 -3.59
N GLY A 374 -2.54 -3.97 -3.53
CA GLY A 374 -1.47 -3.56 -2.62
C GLY A 374 -1.60 -2.09 -2.28
N ASP A 375 -0.88 -1.64 -1.27
CA ASP A 375 -0.79 -0.25 -0.90
C ASP A 375 0.46 0.38 -1.52
N HIS A 376 1.57 -0.32 -1.78
CA HIS A 376 2.83 0.32 -2.17
C HIS A 376 2.87 0.76 -3.65
N ILE A 377 2.86 2.07 -3.93
CA ILE A 377 2.82 2.60 -5.33
C ILE A 377 3.97 2.07 -6.19
N TYR A 378 5.22 2.12 -5.70
CA TYR A 378 6.35 1.64 -6.51
C TYR A 378 6.60 0.15 -6.33
N GLY A 379 6.57 -0.35 -5.08
CA GLY A 379 6.83 -1.74 -4.74
C GLY A 379 5.85 -2.72 -5.38
N ASP A 380 4.56 -2.42 -5.27
CA ASP A 380 3.47 -3.32 -5.68
C ASP A 380 2.92 -2.97 -7.05
N ILE A 381 2.68 -1.69 -7.33
CA ILE A 381 1.86 -1.29 -8.49
C ILE A 381 2.71 -1.02 -9.74
N LEU A 382 3.69 -0.11 -9.66
CA LEU A 382 4.46 0.29 -10.83
C LEU A 382 5.32 -0.85 -11.38
N ARG A 383 5.92 -1.66 -10.51
CA ARG A 383 6.79 -2.77 -10.93
C ARG A 383 6.00 -3.97 -11.45
N SER A 384 4.93 -4.39 -10.76
CA SER A 384 4.08 -5.49 -11.27
C SER A 384 3.46 -5.16 -12.64
N LYS A 385 3.09 -3.89 -12.87
CA LYS A 385 2.52 -3.44 -14.13
C LYS A 385 3.54 -3.28 -15.25
N LYS A 386 4.66 -2.59 -15.00
CA LYS A 386 5.66 -2.31 -16.06
C LYS A 386 6.42 -3.57 -16.48
N VAL A 387 6.69 -4.48 -15.56
CA VAL A 387 7.52 -5.66 -15.82
C VAL A 387 6.68 -6.85 -16.25
N LEU A 388 5.50 -7.06 -15.63
CA LEU A 388 4.74 -8.30 -15.79
C LEU A 388 3.44 -8.12 -16.55
N GLY A 389 2.85 -6.92 -16.56
CA GLY A 389 1.54 -6.68 -17.17
C GLY A 389 0.35 -7.12 -16.30
N TRP A 390 0.56 -7.31 -14.99
CA TRP A 390 -0.52 -7.58 -14.04
C TRP A 390 -1.54 -6.43 -14.00
N ARG A 391 -2.78 -6.78 -13.70
CA ARG A 391 -3.80 -5.80 -13.30
C ARG A 391 -3.54 -5.43 -11.85
N THR A 392 -3.72 -4.16 -11.53
CA THR A 392 -3.34 -3.62 -10.23
C THR A 392 -4.48 -2.81 -9.63
N MET A 393 -4.76 -3.02 -8.35
CA MET A 393 -5.63 -2.19 -7.53
C MET A 393 -4.79 -1.61 -6.39
N LEU A 394 -4.84 -0.30 -6.23
CA LEU A 394 -4.09 0.41 -5.19
C LEU A 394 -5.04 0.74 -4.04
N VAL A 395 -4.66 0.32 -2.82
CA VAL A 395 -5.33 0.74 -1.59
C VAL A 395 -4.71 2.06 -1.13
N VAL A 396 -5.55 3.06 -0.90
CA VAL A 396 -5.14 4.39 -0.44
C VAL A 396 -6.04 4.76 0.74
N PRO A 397 -5.66 4.40 1.98
CA PRO A 397 -6.48 4.66 3.17
C PRO A 397 -6.84 6.13 3.35
N GLU A 398 -5.95 7.03 2.95
CA GLU A 398 -6.12 8.47 3.05
C GLU A 398 -7.21 9.01 2.10
N LEU A 399 -7.58 8.23 1.07
CA LEU A 399 -8.49 8.68 0.01
C LEU A 399 -9.90 8.93 0.50
N GLU A 400 -10.39 8.17 1.48
CA GLU A 400 -11.73 8.35 2.05
C GLU A 400 -11.89 9.78 2.57
N ARG A 401 -10.98 10.21 3.44
CA ARG A 401 -11.00 11.57 4.00
C ARG A 401 -10.77 12.65 2.95
N GLU A 402 -9.85 12.42 2.00
CA GLU A 402 -9.59 13.36 0.91
C GLU A 402 -10.84 13.57 0.04
N VAL A 403 -11.57 12.51 -0.28
CA VAL A 403 -12.78 12.59 -1.10
C VAL A 403 -13.92 13.30 -0.37
N GLU A 404 -14.10 13.04 0.92
CA GLU A 404 -15.04 13.79 1.78
C GLU A 404 -14.71 15.29 1.78
N LEU A 405 -13.45 15.65 2.03
CA LEU A 405 -12.99 17.03 2.04
C LEU A 405 -13.18 17.71 0.68
N LEU A 406 -12.89 17.01 -0.43
CA LEU A 406 -13.15 17.51 -1.77
C LEU A 406 -14.65 17.78 -1.99
N TRP A 407 -15.52 16.92 -1.46
CA TRP A 407 -16.96 17.11 -1.54
C TRP A 407 -17.46 18.29 -0.71
N GLU A 408 -16.97 18.45 0.52
CA GLU A 408 -17.26 19.58 1.41
C GLU A 408 -16.78 20.90 0.82
N LEU A 409 -15.55 20.95 0.30
CA LEU A 409 -14.91 22.16 -0.23
C LEU A 409 -15.31 22.47 -1.68
N ARG A 410 -16.28 21.76 -2.27
CA ARG A 410 -16.63 21.87 -3.69
C ARG A 410 -17.00 23.29 -4.11
N ASP A 411 -17.76 24.01 -3.29
CA ASP A 411 -18.31 25.31 -3.67
C ASP A 411 -17.26 26.42 -3.51
N MET A 412 -16.43 26.34 -2.45
CA MET A 412 -15.24 27.17 -2.32
C MET A 412 -14.28 26.99 -3.51
N ARG A 413 -14.05 25.75 -3.96
CA ARG A 413 -13.22 25.47 -5.14
C ARG A 413 -13.82 26.02 -6.44
N LYS A 414 -15.14 26.02 -6.59
CA LYS A 414 -15.81 26.69 -7.74
C LYS A 414 -15.57 28.19 -7.69
N GLN A 415 -15.73 28.82 -6.53
CA GLN A 415 -15.49 30.26 -6.36
C GLN A 415 -14.02 30.63 -6.66
N LEU A 416 -13.06 29.85 -6.17
CA LEU A 416 -11.65 30.05 -6.48
C LEU A 416 -11.33 29.94 -7.98
N ARG A 417 -12.02 29.06 -8.72
CA ARG A 417 -11.87 28.98 -10.19
C ARG A 417 -12.44 30.22 -10.88
N LEU A 418 -13.60 30.70 -10.44
CA LEU A 418 -14.20 31.93 -10.99
C LEU A 418 -13.27 33.13 -10.79
N LEU A 419 -12.75 33.32 -9.57
CA LEU A 419 -11.81 34.41 -9.26
C LEU A 419 -10.50 34.32 -10.07
N ARG A 420 -9.99 33.10 -10.32
CA ARG A 420 -8.82 32.92 -11.19
C ARG A 420 -9.11 33.32 -12.63
N ASN A 421 -10.26 32.92 -13.16
CA ASN A 421 -10.66 33.28 -14.52
C ASN A 421 -10.85 34.81 -14.66
N GLU A 422 -11.43 35.46 -13.65
CA GLU A 422 -11.57 36.92 -13.63
C GLU A 422 -10.21 37.63 -13.57
N ARG A 423 -9.29 37.15 -12.72
CA ARG A 423 -7.92 37.66 -12.68
C ARG A 423 -7.25 37.53 -14.04
N ASP A 424 -7.31 36.37 -14.67
CA ASP A 424 -6.66 36.10 -15.95
C ASP A 424 -7.23 37.04 -17.05
N LEU A 425 -8.55 37.26 -17.05
CA LEU A 425 -9.20 38.21 -17.96
C LEU A 425 -8.75 39.66 -17.74
N VAL A 426 -8.56 40.07 -16.48
CA VAL A 426 -8.04 41.41 -16.15
C VAL A 426 -6.57 41.55 -16.57
N GLU A 427 -5.74 40.52 -16.33
CA GLU A 427 -4.34 40.50 -16.76
C GLU A 427 -4.22 40.61 -18.29
N ASP A 428 -5.05 39.89 -19.04
CA ASP A 428 -5.11 39.96 -20.50
C ASP A 428 -5.52 41.36 -20.98
N GLN A 429 -6.52 41.98 -20.36
CA GLN A 429 -6.92 43.35 -20.67
C GLN A 429 -5.79 44.36 -20.41
N ILE A 430 -5.10 44.24 -19.27
CA ILE A 430 -3.94 45.07 -18.93
C ILE A 430 -2.83 44.89 -19.96
N HIS A 431 -2.55 43.66 -20.38
CA HIS A 431 -1.56 43.35 -21.41
C HIS A 431 -1.93 43.99 -22.75
N HIS A 432 -3.19 43.88 -23.17
CA HIS A 432 -3.68 44.52 -24.39
C HIS A 432 -3.55 46.05 -24.35
N LEU A 433 -3.94 46.68 -23.24
CA LEU A 433 -3.83 48.14 -23.07
C LEU A 433 -2.36 48.59 -23.07
N LYS A 434 -1.46 47.87 -22.37
CA LYS A 434 -0.02 48.15 -22.39
C LYS A 434 0.59 48.03 -23.78
N TRP A 435 0.10 47.08 -24.58
CA TRP A 435 0.56 46.93 -25.97
C TRP A 435 0.05 48.04 -26.87
N ALA A 436 -1.22 48.44 -26.72
CA ALA A 436 -1.82 49.56 -27.45
C ALA A 436 -1.13 50.91 -27.15
N LEU A 437 -0.71 51.14 -25.91
CA LEU A 437 0.02 52.35 -25.48
C LEU A 437 1.48 52.43 -25.94
N LYS A 438 2.04 51.32 -26.44
CA LYS A 438 3.41 51.27 -26.99
C LYS A 438 3.47 51.51 -28.50
N LYS A 439 2.32 51.57 -29.16
CA LYS A 439 2.16 52.13 -30.52
C LYS A 439 1.80 53.59 -30.41
#